data_AF-A0AAD9C9S0-F1
#
_entry.id   AF-A0AAD9C9S0-F1
#
_cell.length_a   1.000
_cell.length_b   1.000
_cell.length_c   1.000
_cell.angle_alpha   90.00
_cell.angle_beta   90.00
_cell.angle_gamma   90.00
#
_symmetry.space_group_name_H-M   'P 1'
#
loop_
_entity.id
_entity.type
_entity.pdbx_description
1 polymer ?
#
loop_
_entity_poly.entity_id
_entity_poly.type
_entity_poly.pdbx_seq_one_letter_code
_entity_poly.pdbx_strand_id
1 'polypeptide(L)'
;MPKSQRSKPGPNATDSPEKVTAESTEPLSDTQTIMAALKRTEQCVLNKIDSTVTAAVGELHTKIDNLSRDLRSEISNVRTEFTKVVEDVKKENATFVMRIGDLEEGANGYANRVVELEAKVTTLSSQVNRLVDKTEDLESRQRRDNCRLVGVAEGVGNIRPEKAIAQLLQDALSLDYTPTLDRAHRGLQPKPAGGDAPRPIIIKFHYFQEKADIIRKAMGAGPIFHNVKRFYIYPDSTLSIVKMSEYGSPEWPFLKLFITSPLNLLEVV
;
A
#
# COMPACT_ATOMS: atom_id res chain seq x y z
N MET A 1 -4.72 -48.84 31.73
CA MET A 1 -5.39 -49.88 32.54
C MET A 1 -5.63 -51.11 31.67
N PRO A 2 -5.08 -52.30 32.00
CA PRO A 2 -5.39 -53.55 31.30
C PRO A 2 -6.24 -54.48 32.18
N LYS A 3 -7.25 -55.13 31.60
CA LYS A 3 -7.96 -56.32 32.09
C LYS A 3 -8.59 -56.98 30.86
N SER A 4 -8.77 -58.29 30.71
CA SER A 4 -8.31 -59.50 31.38
C SER A 4 -8.88 -60.62 30.51
N GLN A 5 -8.11 -61.69 30.30
CA GLN A 5 -8.57 -62.91 29.63
C GLN A 5 -9.72 -63.59 30.39
N ARG A 6 -10.57 -64.35 29.66
CA ARG A 6 -11.45 -65.37 30.21
C ARG A 6 -11.36 -66.67 29.38
N SER A 7 -11.57 -67.77 30.10
CA SER A 7 -11.12 -69.15 29.90
C SER A 7 -12.17 -70.13 29.33
N LYS A 8 -11.71 -71.11 28.51
CA LYS A 8 -12.05 -72.58 28.37
C LYS A 8 -13.54 -73.03 28.31
N PRO A 9 -13.92 -74.29 27.95
CA PRO A 9 -13.16 -75.53 27.65
C PRO A 9 -13.60 -76.30 26.37
N GLY A 10 -12.88 -77.39 26.02
CA GLY A 10 -13.27 -78.37 24.98
C GLY A 10 -13.94 -79.63 25.53
N PRO A 11 -14.22 -80.66 24.71
CA PRO A 11 -14.53 -82.01 25.18
C PRO A 11 -13.55 -83.07 24.65
N ASN A 12 -13.28 -84.09 25.48
CA ASN A 12 -12.50 -85.28 25.14
C ASN A 12 -13.33 -86.55 25.44
N ALA A 13 -13.34 -87.45 24.45
CA ALA A 13 -13.51 -88.91 24.43
C ALA A 13 -14.30 -89.69 25.51
N THR A 14 -15.18 -90.60 25.05
CA THR A 14 -15.35 -92.01 25.50
C THR A 14 -16.38 -92.66 24.55
N ASP A 15 -16.07 -93.65 23.70
CA ASP A 15 -15.72 -95.08 23.87
C ASP A 15 -16.93 -96.02 23.57
N SER A 16 -16.76 -96.84 22.52
CA SER A 16 -17.17 -98.25 22.21
C SER A 16 -18.34 -98.93 22.97
N PRO A 17 -19.02 -100.01 22.46
CA PRO A 17 -18.43 -101.08 21.62
C PRO A 17 -19.31 -101.76 20.54
N GLU A 18 -18.61 -102.57 19.74
CA GLU A 18 -19.09 -103.57 18.79
C GLU A 18 -20.12 -104.57 19.36
N LYS A 19 -21.04 -105.04 18.49
CA LYS A 19 -21.59 -106.39 18.58
C LYS A 19 -21.87 -106.98 17.19
N VAL A 20 -21.13 -108.05 16.90
CA VAL A 20 -21.27 -108.99 15.78
C VAL A 20 -22.61 -109.73 15.86
N THR A 21 -23.35 -109.88 14.76
CA THR A 21 -24.11 -111.13 14.51
C THR A 21 -24.40 -111.37 13.02
N ALA A 22 -23.86 -112.51 12.57
CA ALA A 22 -24.09 -113.34 11.39
C ALA A 22 -25.22 -113.05 10.37
N GLU A 23 -24.81 -113.12 9.11
CA GLU A 23 -25.54 -113.37 7.87
C GLU A 23 -26.35 -114.69 7.90
N SER A 24 -27.58 -114.65 7.38
CA SER A 24 -28.26 -115.80 6.78
C SER A 24 -29.19 -115.33 5.65
N THR A 25 -28.93 -115.82 4.44
CA THR A 25 -29.57 -115.41 3.18
C THR A 25 -30.66 -116.42 2.80
N GLU A 26 -31.90 -115.97 2.60
CA GLU A 26 -33.04 -116.72 2.03
C GLU A 26 -33.69 -115.86 0.91
N PRO A 27 -34.26 -116.44 -0.17
CA PRO A 27 -34.58 -115.71 -1.40
C PRO A 27 -35.92 -114.94 -1.33
N LEU A 28 -35.90 -113.66 -1.73
CA LEU A 28 -37.02 -112.70 -1.67
C LEU A 28 -37.93 -112.78 -2.92
N SER A 29 -39.22 -112.49 -2.72
CA SER A 29 -40.33 -112.50 -3.71
C SER A 29 -40.27 -111.33 -4.72
N ASP A 30 -40.77 -111.52 -5.95
CA ASP A 30 -40.69 -110.56 -7.08
C ASP A 30 -41.18 -109.13 -6.75
N THR A 31 -42.13 -108.97 -5.83
CA THR A 31 -42.60 -107.65 -5.36
C THR A 31 -41.61 -106.95 -4.43
N GLN A 32 -40.84 -107.71 -3.63
CA GLN A 32 -39.74 -107.18 -2.79
C GLN A 32 -38.57 -106.71 -3.66
N THR A 33 -38.32 -107.37 -4.79
CA THR A 33 -37.29 -106.98 -5.76
C THR A 33 -37.64 -105.64 -6.43
N ILE A 34 -38.90 -105.41 -6.80
CA ILE A 34 -39.37 -104.13 -7.37
C ILE A 34 -39.33 -103.00 -6.33
N MET A 35 -39.78 -103.24 -5.09
CA MET A 35 -39.67 -102.26 -4.01
C MET A 35 -38.21 -101.90 -3.69
N ALA A 36 -37.30 -102.87 -3.71
CA ALA A 36 -35.88 -102.63 -3.52
C ALA A 36 -35.27 -101.80 -4.66
N ALA A 37 -35.72 -102.02 -5.91
CA ALA A 37 -35.30 -101.23 -7.06
C ALA A 37 -35.80 -99.77 -6.98
N LEU A 38 -37.06 -99.55 -6.63
CA LEU A 38 -37.63 -98.20 -6.40
C LEU A 38 -36.91 -97.45 -5.29
N LYS A 39 -36.65 -98.10 -4.16
CA LYS A 39 -35.88 -97.53 -3.04
C LYS A 39 -34.44 -97.20 -3.45
N ARG A 40 -33.81 -98.02 -4.29
CA ARG A 40 -32.49 -97.71 -4.88
C ARG A 40 -32.55 -96.52 -5.83
N THR A 41 -33.59 -96.40 -6.66
CA THR A 41 -33.73 -95.24 -7.56
C THR A 41 -34.00 -93.95 -6.79
N GLU A 42 -34.83 -93.98 -5.74
CA GLU A 42 -35.07 -92.85 -4.84
C GLU A 42 -33.78 -92.41 -4.14
N GLN A 43 -33.03 -93.38 -3.57
CA GLN A 43 -31.73 -93.10 -2.96
C GLN A 43 -30.72 -92.56 -3.98
N CYS A 44 -30.73 -93.07 -5.22
CA CYS A 44 -29.86 -92.58 -6.30
C CYS A 44 -30.18 -91.13 -6.66
N VAL A 45 -31.47 -90.77 -6.77
CA VAL A 45 -31.91 -89.40 -7.05
C VAL A 45 -31.57 -88.46 -5.89
N LEU A 46 -31.83 -88.86 -4.65
CA LEU A 46 -31.47 -88.09 -3.45
C LEU A 46 -29.97 -87.84 -3.37
N ASN A 47 -29.15 -88.89 -3.56
CA ASN A 47 -27.69 -88.75 -3.57
C ASN A 47 -27.22 -87.80 -4.69
N LYS A 48 -27.88 -87.84 -5.85
CA LYS A 48 -27.53 -86.96 -6.97
C LYS A 48 -27.91 -85.51 -6.67
N ILE A 49 -29.10 -85.27 -6.09
CA ILE A 49 -29.53 -83.95 -5.62
C ILE A 49 -28.54 -83.42 -4.58
N ASP A 50 -28.23 -84.20 -3.53
CA ASP A 50 -27.27 -83.81 -2.50
C ASP A 50 -25.89 -83.50 -3.08
N SER A 51 -25.41 -84.31 -4.03
CA SER A 51 -24.12 -84.05 -4.68
C SER A 51 -24.13 -82.74 -5.48
N THR A 52 -25.22 -82.45 -6.20
CA THR A 52 -25.34 -81.22 -7.00
C THR A 52 -25.53 -79.98 -6.13
N VAL A 53 -26.33 -80.08 -5.07
CA VAL A 53 -26.53 -79.00 -4.10
C VAL A 53 -25.22 -78.72 -3.36
N THR A 54 -24.51 -79.75 -2.91
CA THR A 54 -23.20 -79.60 -2.24
C THR A 54 -22.18 -78.94 -3.17
N ALA A 55 -22.14 -79.35 -4.44
CA ALA A 55 -21.26 -78.73 -5.44
C ALA A 55 -21.60 -77.25 -5.68
N ALA A 56 -22.88 -76.91 -5.88
CA ALA A 56 -23.33 -75.55 -6.08
C ALA A 56 -23.10 -74.65 -4.85
N VAL A 57 -23.37 -75.17 -3.65
CA VAL A 57 -23.09 -74.47 -2.38
C VAL A 57 -21.59 -74.25 -2.21
N GLY A 58 -20.75 -75.24 -2.55
CA GLY A 58 -19.30 -75.08 -2.56
C GLY A 58 -18.85 -73.96 -3.53
N GLU A 59 -19.38 -73.94 -4.74
CA GLU A 59 -19.08 -72.89 -5.72
C GLU A 59 -19.51 -71.50 -5.22
N LEU A 60 -20.69 -71.39 -4.62
CA LEU A 60 -21.16 -70.13 -4.01
C LEU A 60 -20.26 -69.67 -2.86
N HIS A 61 -19.83 -70.58 -1.98
CA HIS A 61 -18.87 -70.25 -0.90
C HIS A 61 -17.56 -69.71 -1.48
N THR A 62 -17.00 -70.35 -2.51
CA THR A 62 -15.77 -69.86 -3.15
C THR A 62 -15.94 -68.49 -3.79
N LYS A 63 -17.10 -68.21 -4.40
CA LYS A 63 -17.42 -66.89 -4.96
C LYS A 63 -17.54 -65.83 -3.85
N ILE A 64 -18.21 -66.15 -2.74
CA ILE A 64 -18.34 -65.26 -1.58
C ILE A 64 -16.98 -64.97 -0.95
N ASP A 65 -16.12 -65.96 -0.81
CA ASP A 65 -14.76 -65.81 -0.25
C ASP A 65 -13.89 -64.94 -1.16
N ASN A 66 -13.96 -65.14 -2.47
CA ASN A 66 -13.24 -64.32 -3.44
C ASN A 66 -13.71 -62.85 -3.39
N LEU A 67 -15.02 -62.59 -3.45
CA LEU A 67 -15.57 -61.24 -3.34
C LEU A 67 -15.20 -60.58 -2.00
N SER A 68 -15.24 -61.34 -0.90
CA SER A 68 -14.85 -60.84 0.42
C SER A 68 -13.36 -60.50 0.49
N ARG A 69 -12.51 -61.28 -0.17
CA ARG A 69 -11.06 -61.02 -0.29
C ARG A 69 -10.79 -59.78 -1.12
N ASP A 70 -11.47 -59.63 -2.26
CA ASP A 70 -11.30 -58.50 -3.17
C ASP A 70 -11.77 -57.20 -2.51
N LEU A 71 -12.94 -57.19 -1.85
CA LEU A 71 -13.43 -56.04 -1.08
C LEU A 71 -12.47 -55.65 0.05
N ARG A 72 -11.92 -56.62 0.79
CA ARG A 72 -10.90 -56.34 1.83
C ARG A 72 -9.64 -55.72 1.23
N SER A 73 -9.23 -56.19 0.06
CA SER A 73 -8.08 -55.64 -0.66
C SER A 73 -8.35 -54.20 -1.10
N GLU A 74 -9.49 -53.92 -1.72
CA GLU A 74 -9.85 -52.56 -2.14
C GLU A 74 -9.98 -51.60 -0.96
N ILE A 75 -10.63 -52.02 0.14
CA ILE A 75 -10.72 -51.21 1.37
C ILE A 75 -9.32 -50.92 1.92
N SER A 76 -8.41 -51.90 1.92
CA SER A 76 -7.03 -51.69 2.34
C SER A 76 -6.32 -50.68 1.44
N ASN A 77 -6.47 -50.80 0.13
CA ASN A 77 -5.87 -49.90 -0.86
C ASN A 77 -6.40 -48.47 -0.73
N VAL A 78 -7.72 -48.29 -0.60
CA VAL A 78 -8.33 -46.96 -0.37
C VAL A 78 -7.82 -46.36 0.94
N ARG A 79 -7.70 -47.17 2.01
CA ARG A 79 -7.16 -46.69 3.29
C ARG A 79 -5.71 -46.22 3.17
N THR A 80 -4.87 -46.94 2.42
CA THR A 80 -3.47 -46.53 2.20
C THR A 80 -3.38 -45.25 1.38
N GLU A 81 -4.14 -45.13 0.30
CA GLU A 81 -4.18 -43.91 -0.52
C GLU A 81 -4.69 -42.72 0.29
N PHE A 82 -5.75 -42.90 1.08
CA PHE A 82 -6.28 -41.84 1.94
C PHE A 82 -5.28 -41.40 3.01
N THR A 83 -4.55 -42.35 3.61
CA THR A 83 -3.51 -42.03 4.60
C THR A 83 -2.40 -41.20 3.96
N LYS A 84 -1.97 -41.55 2.75
CA LYS A 84 -0.97 -40.80 1.98
C LYS A 84 -1.43 -39.38 1.67
N VAL A 85 -2.65 -39.21 1.17
CA VAL A 85 -3.22 -37.88 0.89
C VAL A 85 -3.28 -37.02 2.15
N VAL A 86 -3.68 -37.60 3.29
CA VAL A 86 -3.71 -36.89 4.58
C VAL A 86 -2.30 -36.45 5.01
N GLU A 87 -1.29 -37.29 4.81
CA GLU A 87 0.10 -36.93 5.12
C GLU A 87 0.61 -35.80 4.21
N ASP A 88 0.31 -35.85 2.92
CA ASP A 88 0.74 -34.83 1.97
C ASP A 88 0.04 -33.48 2.25
N VAL A 89 -1.26 -33.48 2.54
CA VAL A 89 -2.00 -32.29 2.98
C VAL A 89 -1.41 -31.71 4.28
N LYS A 90 -1.00 -32.56 5.23
CA LYS A 90 -0.35 -32.10 6.47
C LYS A 90 1.00 -31.42 6.19
N LYS A 91 1.80 -31.96 5.26
CA LYS A 91 3.07 -31.36 4.86
C LYS A 91 2.84 -30.01 4.19
N GLU A 92 1.94 -29.93 3.22
CA GLU A 92 1.59 -28.67 2.56
C GLU A 92 1.08 -27.63 3.56
N ASN A 93 0.19 -28.03 4.48
CA ASN A 93 -0.31 -27.14 5.52
C ASN A 93 0.81 -26.61 6.43
N ALA A 94 1.79 -27.44 6.80
CA ALA A 94 2.96 -26.98 7.56
C ALA A 94 3.78 -25.95 6.77
N THR A 95 3.97 -26.15 5.46
CA THR A 95 4.66 -25.16 4.62
C THR A 95 3.89 -23.84 4.50
N PHE A 96 2.55 -23.89 4.42
CA PHE A 96 1.73 -22.69 4.40
C PHE A 96 1.80 -21.92 5.71
N VAL A 97 1.75 -22.61 6.86
CA VAL A 97 1.91 -21.97 8.17
C VAL A 97 3.25 -21.22 8.26
N MET A 98 4.34 -21.83 7.79
CA MET A 98 5.65 -21.16 7.76
C MET A 98 5.64 -19.92 6.85
N ARG A 99 5.18 -20.06 5.61
CA ARG A 99 5.13 -18.94 4.65
C ARG A 99 4.24 -17.80 5.11
N ILE A 100 3.13 -18.11 5.79
CA ILE A 100 2.24 -17.11 6.38
C ILE A 100 2.98 -16.37 7.50
N GLY A 101 3.68 -17.09 8.38
CA GLY A 101 4.49 -16.47 9.44
C GLY A 101 5.56 -15.51 8.90
N ASP A 102 6.29 -15.92 7.85
CA ASP A 102 7.30 -15.06 7.21
C ASP A 102 6.67 -13.79 6.61
N LEU A 103 5.48 -13.92 6.01
CA LEU A 103 4.73 -12.79 5.45
C LEU A 103 4.20 -11.86 6.55
N GLU A 104 3.72 -12.40 7.66
CA GLU A 104 3.25 -11.61 8.81
C GLU A 104 4.40 -10.82 9.45
N GLU A 105 5.57 -11.44 9.63
CA GLU A 105 6.77 -10.77 10.13
C GLU A 105 7.23 -9.67 9.17
N GLY A 106 7.28 -9.97 7.87
CA GLY A 106 7.62 -8.99 6.84
C GLY A 106 6.65 -7.81 6.81
N ALA A 107 5.34 -8.08 6.87
CA ALA A 107 4.30 -7.05 6.91
C ALA A 107 4.43 -6.16 8.15
N ASN A 108 4.73 -6.75 9.32
CA ASN A 108 4.97 -5.99 10.55
C ASN A 108 6.23 -5.11 10.44
N GLY A 109 7.30 -5.64 9.85
CA GLY A 109 8.52 -4.87 9.56
C GLY A 109 8.26 -3.68 8.64
N TYR A 110 7.48 -3.87 7.57
CA TYR A 110 7.07 -2.79 6.68
C TYR A 110 6.18 -1.76 7.39
N ALA A 111 5.20 -2.20 8.18
CA ALA A 111 4.33 -1.30 8.94
C ALA A 111 5.13 -0.40 9.89
N ASN A 112 6.09 -0.97 10.63
CA ASN A 112 6.97 -0.20 11.51
C ASN A 112 7.81 0.83 10.74
N ARG A 113 8.35 0.45 9.59
CA ARG A 113 9.14 1.35 8.73
C ARG A 113 8.28 2.48 8.15
N VAL A 114 7.03 2.21 7.79
CA VAL A 114 6.09 3.23 7.32
C VAL A 114 5.85 4.27 8.42
N VAL A 115 5.57 3.82 9.65
CA VAL A 115 5.39 4.73 10.81
C VAL A 115 6.64 5.59 11.04
N GLU A 116 7.84 5.00 10.97
CA GLU A 116 9.09 5.74 11.12
C GLU A 116 9.29 6.79 10.01
N LEU A 117 8.96 6.44 8.77
CA LEU A 117 9.05 7.35 7.64
C LEU A 117 8.04 8.49 7.74
N GLU A 118 6.81 8.22 8.16
CA GLU A 118 5.78 9.25 8.39
C GLU A 118 6.23 10.23 9.49
N ALA A 119 6.82 9.74 10.58
CA ALA A 119 7.40 10.58 11.63
C ALA A 119 8.56 11.44 11.13
N LYS A 120 9.42 10.90 10.24
CA LYS A 120 10.49 11.67 9.60
C LYS A 120 9.95 12.74 8.66
N VAL A 121 8.96 12.41 7.84
CA VAL A 121 8.33 13.36 6.89
C VAL A 121 7.65 14.51 7.63
N THR A 122 6.90 14.23 8.70
CA THR A 122 6.27 15.28 9.52
C THR A 122 7.31 16.19 10.17
N THR A 123 8.39 15.61 10.71
CA THR A 123 9.51 16.38 11.28
C THR A 123 10.17 17.27 10.23
N LEU A 124 10.54 16.71 9.09
CA LEU A 124 11.20 17.45 8.00
C LEU A 124 10.30 18.56 7.45
N SER A 125 9.01 18.29 7.26
CA SER A 125 8.03 19.29 6.83
C SER A 125 7.96 20.46 7.81
N SER A 126 7.94 20.19 9.12
CA SER A 126 7.97 21.23 10.15
C SER A 126 9.27 22.06 10.11
N GLN A 127 10.41 21.43 9.86
CA GLN A 127 11.70 22.09 9.74
C GLN A 127 11.76 22.97 8.49
N VAL A 128 11.27 22.48 7.36
CA VAL A 128 11.20 23.24 6.11
C VAL A 128 10.33 24.48 6.30
N ASN A 129 9.13 24.35 6.87
CA ASN A 129 8.26 25.50 7.14
C ASN A 129 8.96 26.53 8.04
N ARG A 130 9.60 26.07 9.12
CA ARG A 130 10.36 26.96 10.01
C ARG A 130 11.51 27.68 9.30
N LEU A 131 12.19 27.01 8.38
CA LEU A 131 13.28 27.61 7.60
C LEU A 131 12.75 28.61 6.57
N VAL A 132 11.62 28.31 5.92
CA VAL A 132 10.93 29.24 5.02
C VAL A 132 10.52 30.50 5.78
N ASP A 133 9.84 30.36 6.91
CA ASP A 133 9.42 31.50 7.75
C ASP A 133 10.61 32.33 8.22
N LYS A 134 11.70 31.66 8.63
CA LYS A 134 12.92 32.34 9.07
C LYS A 134 13.60 33.09 7.91
N THR A 135 13.65 32.49 6.72
CA THR A 135 14.26 33.11 5.54
C THR A 135 13.44 34.32 5.11
N GLU A 136 12.12 34.19 5.12
CA GLU A 136 11.17 35.27 4.84
C GLU A 136 11.30 36.44 5.85
N ASP A 137 11.41 36.16 7.15
CA ASP A 137 11.65 37.20 8.17
C ASP A 137 13.01 37.89 7.98
N LEU A 138 14.07 37.14 7.65
CA LEU A 138 15.39 37.70 7.39
C LEU A 138 15.42 38.57 6.13
N GLU A 139 14.81 38.11 5.04
CA GLU A 139 14.68 38.85 3.78
C GLU A 139 13.85 40.13 3.99
N SER A 140 12.71 40.01 4.69
CA SER A 140 11.87 41.14 5.06
C SER A 140 12.65 42.16 5.89
N ARG A 141 13.44 41.73 6.88
CA ARG A 141 14.32 42.60 7.70
C ARG A 141 15.37 43.29 6.88
N GLN A 142 16.01 42.58 5.96
CA GLN A 142 17.06 43.12 5.10
C GLN A 142 16.54 44.22 4.17
N ARG A 143 15.28 44.12 3.73
CA ARG A 143 14.65 45.06 2.80
C ARG A 143 13.85 46.19 3.46
N ARG A 144 13.74 46.26 4.79
CA ARG A 144 12.94 47.30 5.49
C ARG A 144 13.32 48.73 5.11
N ASP A 145 14.62 48.97 4.94
CA ASP A 145 15.19 50.28 4.59
C ASP A 145 15.32 50.48 3.07
N ASN A 146 14.85 49.51 2.28
CA ASN A 146 14.87 49.60 0.83
C ASN A 146 13.54 50.16 0.30
N CYS A 147 13.64 50.84 -0.83
CA CYS A 147 12.49 51.23 -1.66
C CYS A 147 12.75 50.88 -3.13
N ARG A 148 11.66 50.74 -3.86
CA ARG A 148 11.67 50.47 -5.30
C ARG A 148 11.07 51.64 -6.06
N LEU A 149 11.83 52.18 -7.00
CA LEU A 149 11.36 53.19 -7.96
C LEU A 149 11.03 52.51 -9.29
N VAL A 150 9.82 52.72 -9.80
CA VAL A 150 9.32 52.11 -11.04
C VAL A 150 8.95 53.20 -12.04
N GLY A 151 9.42 53.09 -13.29
CA GLY A 151 9.13 54.05 -14.36
C GLY A 151 10.18 55.17 -14.54
N VAL A 152 11.27 55.17 -13.77
CA VAL A 152 12.38 56.11 -13.95
C VAL A 152 13.14 55.78 -15.24
N ALA A 153 13.18 56.74 -16.17
CA ALA A 153 13.79 56.58 -17.49
C ALA A 153 15.20 55.99 -17.43
N GLU A 154 15.52 55.07 -18.34
CA GLU A 154 16.85 54.48 -18.47
C GLU A 154 17.90 55.59 -18.76
N GLY A 155 19.05 55.53 -18.08
CA GLY A 155 20.12 56.53 -18.20
C GLY A 155 20.26 57.49 -17.01
N VAL A 156 19.21 57.67 -16.21
CA VAL A 156 19.31 58.36 -14.92
C VAL A 156 20.18 57.53 -13.98
N GLY A 157 21.26 58.13 -13.47
CA GLY A 157 22.14 57.52 -12.45
C GLY A 157 23.31 56.67 -12.96
N ASN A 158 23.76 56.81 -14.21
CA ASN A 158 24.80 55.94 -14.78
C ASN A 158 26.19 56.00 -14.10
N ILE A 159 26.58 57.13 -13.49
CA ILE A 159 27.92 57.31 -12.90
C ILE A 159 27.89 57.29 -11.37
N ARG A 160 26.92 57.99 -10.77
CA ARG A 160 26.69 58.05 -9.31
C ARG A 160 25.20 57.94 -9.04
N PRO A 161 24.64 56.73 -9.08
CA PRO A 161 23.20 56.52 -8.96
C PRO A 161 22.67 57.04 -7.62
N GLU A 162 23.43 56.94 -6.53
CA GLU A 162 23.00 57.41 -5.20
C GLU A 162 22.70 58.91 -5.21
N LYS A 163 23.64 59.72 -5.72
CA LYS A 163 23.48 61.18 -5.75
C LYS A 163 22.39 61.62 -6.72
N ALA A 164 22.33 61.00 -7.90
CA ALA A 164 21.32 61.33 -8.91
C ALA A 164 19.91 61.00 -8.43
N ILE A 165 19.73 59.85 -7.76
CA ILE A 165 18.43 59.45 -7.24
C ILE A 165 18.05 60.23 -5.99
N ALA A 166 19.00 60.59 -5.14
CA ALA A 166 18.73 61.46 -4.00
C ALA A 166 18.23 62.86 -4.44
N GLN A 167 18.88 63.46 -5.46
CA GLN A 167 18.43 64.72 -6.06
C GLN A 167 17.05 64.58 -6.73
N LEU A 168 16.84 63.48 -7.47
CA LEU A 168 15.54 63.18 -8.07
C LEU A 168 14.41 63.14 -7.01
N LEU A 169 14.65 62.49 -5.88
CA LEU A 169 13.65 62.39 -4.81
C LEU A 169 13.39 63.74 -4.15
N GLN A 170 14.44 64.54 -3.95
CA GLN A 170 14.32 65.89 -3.41
C GLN A 170 13.45 66.77 -4.30
N ASP A 171 13.73 66.79 -5.61
CA ASP A 171 13.02 67.63 -6.58
C ASP A 171 11.58 67.14 -6.80
N ALA A 172 11.38 65.82 -6.93
CA ALA A 172 10.09 65.25 -7.28
C ALA A 172 9.07 65.27 -6.12
N LEU A 173 9.54 65.26 -4.87
CA LEU A 173 8.69 65.30 -3.67
C LEU A 173 8.78 66.64 -2.91
N SER A 174 9.50 67.63 -3.46
CA SER A 174 9.74 68.94 -2.84
C SER A 174 10.25 68.81 -1.39
N LEU A 175 11.30 68.02 -1.19
CA LEU A 175 11.88 67.80 0.14
C LEU A 175 12.82 68.95 0.53
N ASP A 176 12.77 69.36 1.80
CA ASP A 176 13.68 70.39 2.35
C ASP A 176 15.13 69.89 2.52
N TYR A 177 15.36 68.59 2.33
CA TYR A 177 16.64 67.92 2.49
C TYR A 177 16.89 66.96 1.32
N THR A 178 18.17 66.66 1.08
CA THR A 178 18.58 65.60 0.16
C THR A 178 18.71 64.28 0.95
N PRO A 179 17.95 63.23 0.62
CA PRO A 179 18.02 61.97 1.37
C PRO A 179 19.39 61.29 1.21
N THR A 180 19.87 60.67 2.28
CA THR A 180 21.14 59.95 2.31
C THR A 180 20.91 58.49 1.91
N LEU A 181 21.46 58.10 0.75
CA LEU A 181 21.34 56.74 0.22
C LEU A 181 22.66 55.99 0.39
N ASP A 182 22.58 54.78 0.96
CA ASP A 182 23.73 53.86 1.04
C ASP A 182 24.06 53.27 -0.32
N ARG A 183 23.01 52.90 -1.08
CA ARG A 183 23.12 52.23 -2.37
C ARG A 183 21.93 52.61 -3.25
N ALA A 184 22.19 52.80 -4.54
CA ALA A 184 21.15 52.88 -5.55
C ALA A 184 21.59 52.11 -6.79
N HIS A 185 20.77 51.18 -7.26
CA HIS A 185 21.12 50.37 -8.42
C HIS A 185 19.87 49.95 -9.19
N ARG A 186 20.03 49.71 -10.48
CA ARG A 186 19.00 49.09 -11.32
C ARG A 186 19.03 47.58 -11.16
N GLY A 187 17.86 46.95 -11.34
CA GLY A 187 17.77 45.50 -11.41
C GLY A 187 18.71 44.91 -12.48
N LEU A 188 19.18 43.69 -12.25
CA LEU A 188 20.13 42.98 -13.12
C LEU A 188 19.54 42.52 -14.46
N GLN A 189 18.25 42.76 -14.70
CA GLN A 189 17.58 42.41 -15.95
C GLN A 189 18.27 43.05 -17.16
N PRO A 190 18.25 42.42 -18.34
CA PRO A 190 18.75 43.03 -19.58
C PRO A 190 18.12 44.41 -19.81
N LYS A 191 18.88 45.33 -20.42
CA LYS A 191 18.36 46.66 -20.73
C LYS A 191 17.15 46.50 -21.68
N PRO A 192 15.97 47.05 -21.33
CA PRO A 192 14.78 46.91 -22.15
C PRO A 192 14.97 47.57 -23.53
N ALA A 193 14.26 47.06 -24.55
CA ALA A 193 14.24 47.68 -25.86
C ALA A 193 13.47 49.01 -25.81
N GLY A 194 13.65 49.86 -26.83
CA GLY A 194 12.96 51.15 -26.90
C GLY A 194 11.44 50.97 -26.97
N GLY A 195 10.74 51.21 -25.86
CA GLY A 195 9.28 51.06 -25.75
C GLY A 195 8.84 50.25 -24.53
N ASP A 196 9.71 49.38 -24.02
CA ASP A 196 9.44 48.57 -22.84
C ASP A 196 9.58 49.36 -21.54
N ALA A 197 8.99 48.84 -20.45
CA ALA A 197 9.04 49.46 -19.13
C ALA A 197 10.50 49.56 -18.62
N PRO A 198 10.96 50.74 -18.15
CA PRO A 198 12.30 50.90 -17.58
C PRO A 198 12.54 49.98 -16.38
N ARG A 199 13.78 49.50 -16.21
CA ARG A 199 14.12 48.65 -15.06
C ARG A 199 13.92 49.39 -13.74
N PRO A 200 13.34 48.71 -12.73
CA PRO A 200 13.19 49.29 -11.42
C PRO A 200 14.55 49.63 -10.82
N ILE A 201 14.58 50.71 -10.05
CA ILE A 201 15.74 51.08 -9.23
C ILE A 201 15.44 50.65 -7.80
N ILE A 202 16.33 49.87 -7.21
CA ILE A 202 16.31 49.53 -5.80
C ILE A 202 17.27 50.48 -5.08
N ILE A 203 16.74 51.21 -4.12
CA ILE A 203 17.50 52.14 -3.27
C ILE A 203 17.48 51.67 -1.84
N LYS A 204 18.60 51.83 -1.14
CA LYS A 204 18.72 51.60 0.31
C LYS A 204 18.99 52.95 0.98
N PHE A 205 18.12 53.33 1.90
CA PHE A 205 18.31 54.53 2.71
C PHE A 205 19.28 54.26 3.86
N HIS A 206 20.11 55.27 4.17
CA HIS A 206 20.97 55.22 5.35
C HIS A 206 20.15 55.39 6.64
N TYR A 207 19.14 56.25 6.61
CA TYR A 207 18.25 56.52 7.74
C TYR A 207 16.81 56.05 7.44
N PHE A 208 16.28 55.16 8.28
CA PHE A 208 14.90 54.68 8.20
C PHE A 208 13.85 55.81 8.23
N GLN A 209 14.13 56.88 8.98
CA GLN A 209 13.22 58.02 9.12
C GLN A 209 12.99 58.75 7.79
N GLU A 210 14.06 58.95 7.00
CA GLU A 210 13.99 59.55 5.66
C GLU A 210 13.17 58.65 4.72
N LYS A 211 13.40 57.34 4.76
CA LYS A 211 12.62 56.36 4.00
C LYS A 211 11.13 56.44 4.33
N ALA A 212 10.78 56.47 5.61
CA ALA A 212 9.39 56.53 6.06
C ALA A 212 8.72 57.85 5.65
N ASP A 213 9.43 58.98 5.72
CA ASP A 213 8.94 60.27 5.25
C ASP A 213 8.69 60.28 3.74
N ILE A 214 9.64 59.78 2.96
CA ILE A 214 9.52 59.69 1.49
C ILE A 214 8.36 58.79 1.08
N ILE A 215 8.18 57.63 1.71
CA ILE A 215 7.03 56.76 1.42
C ILE A 215 5.72 57.46 1.76
N ARG A 216 5.63 58.11 2.93
CA ARG A 216 4.42 58.84 3.34
C ARG A 216 4.08 59.96 2.37
N LYS A 217 5.08 60.76 1.99
CA LYS A 217 4.93 61.85 1.00
C LYS A 217 4.56 61.30 -0.36
N ALA A 218 5.17 60.22 -0.82
CA ALA A 218 4.84 59.60 -2.11
C ALA A 218 3.41 59.02 -2.14
N MET A 219 2.90 58.51 -1.01
CA MET A 219 1.52 58.02 -0.89
C MET A 219 0.50 59.17 -0.81
N GLY A 220 0.84 60.28 -0.17
CA GLY A 220 -0.03 61.46 -0.09
C GLY A 220 0.07 62.37 -1.32
N ALA A 221 1.19 62.31 -2.04
CA ALA A 221 1.38 63.01 -3.28
C ALA A 221 0.53 62.38 -4.39
N GLY A 222 0.04 63.23 -5.29
CA GLY A 222 -0.55 62.78 -6.55
C GLY A 222 0.50 62.12 -7.46
N PRO A 223 0.24 62.05 -8.78
CA PRO A 223 1.22 61.55 -9.73
C PRO A 223 2.59 62.24 -9.61
N ILE A 224 3.64 61.46 -9.37
CA ILE A 224 5.02 61.96 -9.24
C ILE A 224 5.68 61.92 -10.63
N PHE A 225 6.32 63.01 -11.04
CA PHE A 225 6.90 63.16 -12.37
C PHE A 225 8.40 63.44 -12.34
N HIS A 226 9.09 62.98 -13.39
CA HIS A 226 10.44 63.37 -13.73
C HIS A 226 10.57 63.52 -15.24
N ASN A 227 10.98 64.70 -15.73
CA ASN A 227 11.11 65.00 -17.16
C ASN A 227 9.86 64.55 -17.96
N VAL A 228 8.67 64.94 -17.49
CA VAL A 228 7.35 64.62 -18.07
C VAL A 228 6.90 63.16 -17.89
N LYS A 229 7.79 62.23 -17.50
CA LYS A 229 7.44 60.83 -17.27
C LYS A 229 7.02 60.60 -15.82
N ARG A 230 5.90 59.90 -15.63
CA ARG A 230 5.43 59.49 -14.32
C ARG A 230 6.27 58.33 -13.80
N PHE A 231 6.62 58.38 -12.52
CA PHE A 231 7.22 57.24 -11.83
C PHE A 231 6.53 57.00 -10.48
N TYR A 232 6.78 55.84 -9.90
CA TYR A 232 6.16 55.37 -8.67
C TYR A 232 7.21 54.94 -7.67
N ILE A 233 6.89 55.11 -6.38
CA ILE A 233 7.75 54.76 -5.25
C ILE A 233 7.00 53.76 -4.39
N TYR A 234 7.61 52.60 -4.15
CA TYR A 234 7.02 51.54 -3.32
C TYR A 234 8.01 51.06 -2.26
N PRO A 235 7.53 50.58 -1.10
CA PRO A 235 8.35 49.76 -0.21
C PRO A 235 8.87 48.52 -0.96
N ASP A 236 10.12 48.12 -0.70
CA ASP A 236 10.70 46.89 -1.23
C ASP A 236 10.29 45.70 -0.32
N SER A 237 9.06 45.23 -0.49
CA SER A 237 8.52 44.10 0.28
C SER A 237 8.71 42.78 -0.45
N THR A 238 8.83 41.68 0.30
CA THR A 238 8.80 40.32 -0.25
C THR A 238 7.42 39.98 -0.81
N LEU A 239 7.37 38.99 -1.70
CA LEU A 239 6.11 38.57 -2.32
C LEU A 239 5.11 38.04 -1.29
N SER A 240 5.58 37.37 -0.25
CA SER A 240 4.75 36.83 0.83
C SER A 240 4.02 37.95 1.59
N ILE A 241 4.74 39.01 1.96
CA ILE A 241 4.17 40.20 2.62
C ILE A 241 3.18 40.90 1.68
N VAL A 242 3.52 41.06 0.40
CA VAL A 242 2.63 41.69 -0.59
C VAL A 242 1.33 40.89 -0.74
N LYS A 243 1.42 39.57 -0.94
CA LYS A 243 0.25 38.69 -1.00
C LYS A 243 -0.60 38.81 0.26
N MET A 244 0.02 38.75 1.44
CA MET A 244 -0.70 38.89 2.72
C MET A 244 -1.43 40.24 2.83
N SER A 245 -0.80 41.33 2.38
CA SER A 245 -1.42 42.67 2.38
C SER A 245 -2.58 42.80 1.38
N GLU A 246 -2.55 42.06 0.27
CA GLU A 246 -3.62 42.02 -0.73
C GLU A 246 -4.88 41.30 -0.21
N TYR A 247 -4.72 40.25 0.59
CA TYR A 247 -5.85 39.54 1.21
C TYR A 247 -6.38 40.24 2.48
N GLY A 248 -5.61 41.14 3.10
CA GLY A 248 -5.90 41.74 4.39
C GLY A 248 -6.37 43.21 4.41
N SER A 249 -6.31 43.96 3.30
CA SER A 249 -6.74 45.37 3.30
C SER A 249 -7.23 45.87 1.92
N PRO A 250 -8.39 46.58 1.85
CA PRO A 250 -8.84 47.27 0.64
C PRO A 250 -8.02 48.55 0.31
N GLU A 251 -7.03 48.93 1.12
CA GLU A 251 -6.33 50.22 0.99
C GLU A 251 -5.19 50.24 -0.05
N TRP A 252 -4.92 49.11 -0.73
CA TRP A 252 -3.85 49.01 -1.73
C TRP A 252 -4.34 48.60 -3.14
N PRO A 253 -5.26 49.34 -3.78
CA PRO A 253 -5.78 48.98 -5.10
C PRO A 253 -4.71 48.96 -6.22
N PHE A 254 -3.56 49.62 -6.03
CA PHE A 254 -2.51 49.73 -7.03
C PHE A 254 -1.52 48.56 -7.08
N LEU A 255 -1.49 47.68 -6.06
CA LEU A 255 -0.59 46.51 -6.03
C LEU A 255 -1.05 45.37 -6.96
N LYS A 256 -2.35 45.34 -7.34
CA LYS A 256 -2.92 44.34 -8.26
C LYS A 256 -2.28 44.31 -9.65
N LEU A 257 -1.69 45.43 -10.09
CA LEU A 257 -1.04 45.51 -11.42
C LEU A 257 0.35 44.84 -11.45
N PHE A 258 0.94 44.54 -10.28
CA PHE A 258 2.31 44.05 -10.19
C PHE A 258 2.43 42.52 -10.31
N ILE A 259 1.38 41.78 -9.95
CA ILE A 259 1.36 40.30 -9.92
C ILE A 259 0.76 39.71 -11.21
N THR A 260 -0.07 40.46 -11.94
CA THR A 260 -0.71 40.02 -13.19
C THR A 260 0.20 40.09 -14.43
N SER A 261 1.45 40.53 -14.27
CA SER A 261 2.44 40.50 -15.35
C SER A 261 3.04 39.09 -15.48
N PRO A 262 3.04 38.47 -16.68
CA PRO A 262 3.45 37.08 -16.89
C PRO A 262 4.95 36.79 -16.62
N LEU A 263 5.72 37.79 -16.16
CA LEU A 263 7.16 37.69 -15.93
C LEU A 263 7.55 37.11 -14.55
N ASN A 264 6.61 36.84 -13.65
CA ASN A 264 6.89 36.25 -12.33
C ASN A 264 6.53 34.75 -12.22
N LEU A 265 6.20 34.09 -13.33
CA LEU A 265 5.75 32.68 -13.36
C LEU A 265 6.87 31.67 -13.67
N LEU A 266 8.15 32.08 -13.61
CA LEU A 266 9.28 31.28 -14.07
C LEU A 266 10.24 30.77 -12.98
N GLU A 267 9.89 30.85 -11.69
CA GLU A 267 10.66 30.22 -10.62
C GLU A 267 9.82 29.25 -9.77
N VAL A 268 9.17 28.27 -10.41
CA VAL A 268 8.86 26.97 -9.79
C VAL A 268 8.78 25.89 -10.90
N VAL A 269 9.94 25.41 -11.37
CA VAL A 269 10.14 24.03 -11.87
C VAL A 269 11.52 23.59 -11.41
#